data_AF-A0A2M7XFY8-F1
#
_entry.id   AF-A0A2M7XFY8-F1
#
_cell.length_a   1.000
_cell.length_b   1.000
_cell.length_c   1.000
_cell.angle_alpha   90.00
_cell.angle_beta   90.00
_cell.angle_gamma   90.00
#
_symmetry.space_group_name_H-M   'P 1'
#
loop_
_entity.id
_entity.type
_entity.pdbx_description
1 polymer ?
#
loop_
_entity_poly.entity_id
_entity_poly.type
_entity_poly.pdbx_seq_one_letter_code
_entity_poly.pdbx_strand_id
1 'polypeptide(L)'
;MKQNGMIRIAAILVVVAIGFGAVASKAEAPLKDMATTATTNSWKHDSVVDYISLQDGQTFAYLPQAVENDPLAIEGFIYLTDSVEDAWESLNGVKSAFDSSREARTRVGVRYVITLALVEHTPWRRFFSATNDQGREEIVLELLREFGTKYDQAWRTEGSPAGARGVMQFMELTYNRLQEAYPEAGLPQRGFLQHYASFRAAFLLSDETTRWRFRNPTAYEQISDQDSELLRVASYNCSGSFVHWRAFEKYNDDWKKVLPDETRNYLEMYVWVRNYLFPPTT
;
A
#
# COMPACT_ATOMS: atom_id res chain seq x y z
N MET A 1 -45.73 11.80 18.73
CA MET A 1 -45.06 12.98 18.13
C MET A 1 -43.94 13.44 19.05
N LYS A 2 -42.69 13.05 18.77
CA LYS A 2 -41.47 13.70 19.30
C LYS A 2 -40.44 13.71 18.16
N GLN A 3 -39.82 14.87 17.99
CA GLN A 3 -39.09 15.32 16.80
C GLN A 3 -37.76 14.58 16.62
N ASN A 4 -37.44 14.27 15.36
CA ASN A 4 -36.13 13.83 14.89
C ASN A 4 -35.12 15.00 14.99
N GLY A 5 -34.07 14.81 15.79
CA GLY A 5 -32.91 15.68 15.79
C GLY A 5 -31.97 15.31 14.63
N MET A 6 -31.93 16.14 13.60
CA MET A 6 -30.88 16.11 12.57
C MET A 6 -29.54 16.50 13.21
N ILE A 7 -28.58 15.58 13.22
CA ILE A 7 -27.17 15.89 13.48
C ILE A 7 -26.61 16.49 12.19
N ARG A 8 -26.28 17.78 12.22
CA ARG A 8 -25.54 18.45 11.15
C ARG A 8 -24.04 18.18 11.38
N ILE A 9 -23.45 17.35 10.54
CA ILE A 9 -21.99 17.23 10.45
C ILE A 9 -21.51 18.44 9.64
N ALA A 10 -20.77 19.34 10.29
CA ALA A 10 -20.07 20.42 9.61
C ALA A 10 -18.70 19.90 9.19
N ALA A 11 -18.49 19.70 7.89
CA ALA A 11 -17.17 19.49 7.33
C ALA A 11 -16.42 20.83 7.31
N ILE A 12 -15.24 20.89 7.90
CA ILE A 12 -14.35 22.05 7.87
C ILE A 12 -13.47 21.93 6.63
N LEU A 13 -13.55 22.92 5.74
CA LEU A 13 -12.78 23.01 4.50
C LEU A 13 -11.39 23.60 4.80
N VAL A 14 -10.32 22.88 4.48
CA VAL A 14 -8.96 23.44 4.46
C VAL A 14 -8.55 23.64 3.00
N VAL A 15 -8.40 24.89 2.57
CA VAL A 15 -8.05 25.24 1.18
C VAL A 15 -6.53 25.30 1.05
N VAL A 16 -5.95 24.43 0.22
CA VAL A 16 -4.57 24.58 -0.28
C VAL A 16 -4.65 24.79 -1.79
N ALA A 17 -4.30 25.98 -2.26
CA ALA A 17 -4.34 26.33 -3.67
C ALA A 17 -3.01 25.95 -4.35
N ILE A 18 -3.05 24.99 -5.29
CA ILE A 18 -1.94 24.72 -6.20
C ILE A 18 -2.38 25.15 -7.60
N GLY A 19 -1.73 26.18 -8.14
CA GLY A 19 -2.05 26.73 -9.46
C GLY A 19 -1.37 25.94 -10.58
N PHE A 20 -2.14 25.38 -11.50
CA PHE A 20 -1.63 24.86 -12.78
C PHE A 20 -2.22 25.64 -13.95
N GLY A 21 -1.32 26.11 -14.83
CA GLY A 21 -1.65 26.85 -16.04
C GLY A 21 -2.32 25.98 -17.10
N ALA A 22 -3.38 26.52 -17.70
CA ALA A 22 -4.16 25.87 -18.74
C ALA A 22 -3.48 25.91 -20.12
N VAL A 23 -3.54 24.80 -20.85
CA VAL A 23 -3.50 24.79 -22.32
C VAL A 23 -4.65 23.90 -22.80
N ALA A 24 -5.49 24.47 -23.69
CA ALA A 24 -6.71 23.87 -24.21
C ALA A 24 -6.55 23.29 -25.63
N SER A 25 -7.25 22.19 -25.93
CA SER A 25 -8.03 21.94 -27.17
C SER A 25 -8.54 20.48 -27.17
N LYS A 26 -9.85 20.23 -27.05
CA LYS A 26 -10.90 20.05 -28.09
C LYS A 26 -10.67 18.89 -29.09
N ALA A 27 -11.47 17.82 -28.98
CA ALA A 27 -12.41 17.33 -30.01
C ALA A 27 -13.18 16.06 -29.55
N GLU A 28 -14.51 16.06 -29.75
CA GLU A 28 -15.44 14.94 -29.57
C GLU A 28 -15.63 14.14 -30.88
N ALA A 29 -16.00 12.85 -30.78
CA ALA A 29 -17.11 12.18 -31.50
C ALA A 29 -17.04 10.63 -31.34
N PRO A 30 -18.16 9.88 -31.52
CA PRO A 30 -18.49 8.73 -30.67
C PRO A 30 -18.37 7.35 -31.36
N LEU A 31 -18.34 6.26 -30.59
CA LEU A 31 -18.52 4.90 -31.09
C LEU A 31 -19.55 4.11 -30.27
N LYS A 32 -20.58 3.63 -31.01
CA LYS A 32 -21.58 2.64 -30.61
C LYS A 32 -21.02 1.22 -30.75
N ASP A 33 -21.59 0.34 -29.92
CA ASP A 33 -21.72 -1.11 -30.04
C ASP A 33 -20.45 -1.94 -30.18
N MET A 34 -20.11 -2.68 -29.11
CA MET A 34 -19.85 -4.11 -29.22
C MET A 34 -19.97 -4.78 -27.86
N ALA A 35 -20.96 -5.68 -27.75
CA ALA A 35 -21.09 -6.63 -26.66
C ALA A 35 -20.06 -7.74 -26.82
N THR A 36 -19.23 -7.96 -25.80
CA THR A 36 -18.55 -9.24 -25.55
C THR A 36 -18.59 -9.53 -24.06
N THR A 37 -19.34 -10.57 -23.72
CA THR A 37 -19.34 -11.24 -22.42
C THR A 37 -17.94 -11.81 -22.16
N ALA A 38 -17.19 -11.17 -21.28
CA ALA A 38 -16.03 -11.75 -20.62
C ALA A 38 -16.26 -11.60 -19.12
N THR A 39 -16.49 -12.73 -18.44
CA THR A 39 -16.45 -12.81 -16.98
C THR A 39 -15.00 -12.63 -16.54
N THR A 40 -14.55 -11.39 -16.42
CA THR A 40 -13.38 -11.04 -15.63
C THR A 40 -13.81 -11.02 -14.17
N ASN A 41 -13.21 -11.86 -13.33
CA ASN A 41 -13.11 -11.57 -11.91
C ASN A 41 -12.39 -10.22 -11.79
N SER A 42 -13.17 -9.16 -11.72
CA SER A 42 -12.71 -7.79 -11.58
C SER A 42 -12.17 -7.68 -10.16
N TRP A 43 -10.85 -7.84 -10.03
CA TRP A 43 -10.13 -7.17 -8.96
C TRP A 43 -10.48 -5.70 -9.14
N LYS A 44 -11.38 -5.17 -8.29
CA LYS A 44 -11.65 -3.74 -8.29
C LYS A 44 -10.31 -3.09 -7.99
N HIS A 45 -9.79 -2.41 -9.00
CA HIS A 45 -8.63 -1.57 -8.83
C HIS A 45 -9.04 -0.52 -7.79
N ASP A 46 -8.52 -0.63 -6.58
CA ASP A 46 -8.42 0.48 -5.63
C ASP A 46 -7.47 1.50 -6.27
N SER A 47 -7.93 2.17 -7.34
CA SER A 47 -7.22 3.30 -7.92
C SER A 47 -7.24 4.41 -6.87
N VAL A 48 -6.05 4.64 -6.30
CA VAL A 48 -5.42 5.95 -6.17
C VAL A 48 -6.42 7.02 -5.75
N VAL A 49 -6.73 7.05 -4.44
CA VAL A 49 -7.39 8.18 -3.77
C VAL A 49 -8.72 8.61 -4.41
N ASP A 50 -9.87 8.33 -3.76
CA ASP A 50 -11.15 8.91 -4.21
C ASP A 50 -11.06 10.45 -4.18
N TYR A 51 -10.84 11.04 -5.35
CA TYR A 51 -10.90 12.46 -5.56
C TYR A 51 -12.35 12.90 -5.43
N ILE A 52 -12.72 13.47 -4.29
CA ILE A 52 -14.03 14.10 -4.14
C ILE A 52 -13.99 15.41 -4.93
N SER A 53 -14.64 15.43 -6.10
CA SER A 53 -14.87 16.64 -6.88
C SER A 53 -16.01 17.45 -6.26
N LEU A 54 -15.71 18.67 -5.80
CA LEU A 54 -16.73 19.67 -5.45
C LEU A 54 -17.01 20.59 -6.66
N GLN A 55 -18.15 21.28 -6.64
CA GLN A 55 -18.67 22.10 -7.75
C GLN A 55 -17.73 23.20 -8.29
N ASP A 56 -16.60 23.48 -7.62
CA ASP A 56 -15.67 24.56 -7.97
C ASP A 56 -14.31 24.08 -8.55
N GLY A 57 -14.17 22.80 -8.91
CA GLY A 57 -13.00 22.31 -9.68
C GLY A 57 -11.71 22.11 -8.87
N GLN A 58 -11.77 22.11 -7.54
CA GLN A 58 -10.66 21.68 -6.69
C GLN A 58 -10.71 20.16 -6.46
N THR A 59 -9.58 19.49 -6.66
CA THR A 59 -9.40 18.06 -6.39
C THR A 59 -8.75 17.90 -5.01
N PHE A 60 -9.45 17.26 -4.07
CA PHE A 60 -8.83 16.87 -2.80
C PHE A 60 -8.31 15.45 -2.89
N ALA A 61 -7.06 15.24 -2.49
CA ALA A 61 -6.57 13.93 -2.13
C ALA A 61 -7.31 13.46 -0.86
N TYR A 62 -7.60 12.17 -0.78
CA TYR A 62 -8.11 11.48 0.39
C TYR A 62 -7.17 11.78 1.56
N LEU A 63 -7.66 12.54 2.52
CA LEU A 63 -6.97 12.78 3.78
C LEU A 63 -7.64 11.91 4.84
N PRO A 64 -6.92 10.94 5.45
CA PRO A 64 -7.45 10.19 6.56
C PRO A 64 -7.93 11.15 7.66
N GLN A 65 -9.16 10.96 8.17
CA GLN A 65 -9.64 11.73 9.32
C GLN A 65 -8.64 11.67 10.49
N ALA A 66 -7.97 10.52 10.62
CA ALA A 66 -6.84 10.26 11.49
C ALA A 66 -5.79 11.38 11.58
N VAL A 67 -5.49 12.09 10.48
CA VAL A 67 -4.40 13.06 10.40
C VAL A 67 -4.89 14.51 10.31
N GLU A 68 -6.21 14.74 10.24
CA GLU A 68 -6.81 16.03 9.82
C GLU A 68 -6.41 17.24 10.68
N ASN A 69 -5.99 17.00 11.93
CA ASN A 69 -5.67 18.04 12.91
C ASN A 69 -4.16 18.22 13.15
N ASP A 70 -3.31 17.55 12.38
CA ASP A 70 -1.85 17.57 12.55
C ASP A 70 -1.13 17.94 11.25
N PRO A 71 -0.74 19.22 11.06
CA PRO A 71 -0.17 19.70 9.80
C PRO A 71 1.08 18.93 9.33
N LEU A 72 1.93 18.49 10.27
CA LEU A 72 3.14 17.73 9.91
C LEU A 72 2.80 16.29 9.52
N ALA A 73 1.82 15.67 10.18
CA ALA A 73 1.34 14.35 9.76
C ALA A 73 0.62 14.41 8.41
N ILE A 74 -0.15 15.47 8.13
CA ILE A 74 -0.75 15.73 6.80
C ILE A 74 0.34 15.82 5.74
N GLU A 75 1.37 16.63 5.97
CA GLU A 75 2.48 16.78 5.05
C GLU A 75 3.22 15.47 4.79
N GLY A 76 3.46 14.68 5.83
CA GLY A 76 4.06 13.36 5.69
C GLY A 76 3.19 12.37 4.93
N PHE A 77 1.88 12.41 5.16
CA PHE A 77 0.94 11.56 4.44
C PHE A 77 0.85 11.92 2.95
N ILE A 78 0.85 13.21 2.62
CA ILE A 78 0.92 13.71 1.23
C ILE A 78 2.22 13.22 0.58
N TYR A 79 3.37 13.49 1.21
CA TYR A 79 4.67 13.08 0.68
C TYR A 79 4.73 11.57 0.42
N LEU A 80 4.27 10.76 1.37
CA LEU A 80 4.29 9.31 1.26
C LEU A 80 3.34 8.83 0.15
N THR A 81 2.16 9.43 0.03
CA THR A 81 1.18 9.10 -1.01
C THR A 81 1.73 9.42 -2.40
N ASP A 82 2.16 10.66 -2.62
CA ASP A 82 2.72 11.11 -3.91
C ASP A 82 3.93 10.25 -4.31
N SER A 83 4.84 9.98 -3.37
CA SER A 83 6.04 9.18 -3.65
C SER A 83 5.73 7.73 -4.02
N VAL A 84 4.70 7.13 -3.41
CA VAL A 84 4.26 5.76 -3.72
C VAL A 84 3.47 5.72 -5.03
N GLU A 85 2.65 6.75 -5.31
CA GLU A 85 1.91 6.89 -6.56
C GLU A 85 2.84 7.08 -7.76
N ASP A 86 3.83 7.98 -7.64
CA ASP A 86 4.87 8.16 -8.66
C ASP A 86 5.62 6.86 -8.91
N ALA A 87 5.98 6.15 -7.84
CA ALA A 87 6.62 4.84 -7.95
C ALA A 87 5.73 3.82 -8.66
N TRP A 88 4.43 3.80 -8.37
CA TRP A 88 3.45 2.94 -9.02
C TRP A 88 3.27 3.26 -10.51
N GLU A 89 3.14 4.55 -10.86
CA GLU A 89 3.00 4.99 -12.25
C GLU A 89 4.25 4.74 -13.09
N SER A 90 5.42 4.87 -12.49
CA SER A 90 6.69 4.58 -13.16
C SER A 90 6.90 3.12 -13.56
N LEU A 91 6.03 2.22 -13.07
CA LEU A 91 6.01 0.81 -13.45
C LEU A 91 4.99 0.51 -14.55
N ASN A 92 4.36 1.54 -15.14
CA ASN A 92 3.48 1.37 -16.29
C ASN A 92 4.21 0.65 -17.44
N GLY A 93 3.56 -0.35 -18.02
CA GLY A 93 4.16 -1.19 -19.06
C GLY A 93 5.15 -2.27 -18.56
N VAL A 94 5.58 -2.26 -17.29
CA VAL A 94 6.42 -3.32 -16.72
C VAL A 94 5.58 -4.58 -16.51
N LYS A 95 5.86 -5.64 -17.26
CA LYS A 95 5.12 -6.91 -17.17
C LYS A 95 5.49 -7.69 -15.92
N SER A 96 4.51 -8.43 -15.40
CA SER A 96 4.76 -9.40 -14.34
C SER A 96 5.74 -10.46 -14.84
N ALA A 97 6.70 -10.83 -14.00
CA ALA A 97 7.67 -11.90 -14.31
C ALA A 97 7.02 -13.29 -14.23
N PHE A 98 5.79 -13.39 -13.71
CA PHE A 98 5.07 -14.65 -13.48
C PHE A 98 3.74 -14.74 -14.23
N ASP A 99 3.28 -13.63 -14.82
CA ASP A 99 2.01 -13.53 -15.55
C ASP A 99 2.10 -12.45 -16.64
N SER A 100 2.56 -12.85 -17.83
CA SER A 100 2.76 -11.90 -18.94
C SER A 100 1.49 -11.18 -19.40
N SER A 101 0.31 -11.64 -18.99
CA SER A 101 -0.97 -10.98 -19.27
C SER A 101 -1.21 -9.73 -18.42
N ARG A 102 -0.42 -9.51 -17.37
CA ARG A 102 -0.59 -8.42 -16.40
C ARG A 102 0.67 -7.58 -16.23
N GLU A 103 0.48 -6.36 -15.75
CA GLU A 103 1.57 -5.52 -15.28
C GLU A 103 1.90 -5.85 -13.82
N ALA A 104 3.19 -5.82 -13.47
CA ALA A 104 3.66 -6.16 -12.13
C ALA A 104 3.02 -5.25 -11.06
N ARG A 105 2.83 -3.96 -11.39
CA ARG A 105 2.23 -2.95 -10.51
C ARG A 105 0.77 -3.21 -10.12
N THR A 106 0.06 -4.10 -10.83
CA THR A 106 -1.39 -4.30 -10.65
C THR A 106 -1.75 -5.30 -9.55
N ARG A 107 -0.76 -5.88 -8.86
CA ARG A 107 -1.01 -6.91 -7.84
C ARG A 107 -1.47 -6.39 -6.49
N VAL A 108 -1.07 -5.17 -6.16
CA VAL A 108 -1.42 -4.45 -4.93
C VAL A 108 -1.59 -2.97 -5.26
N GLY A 109 -2.43 -2.28 -4.49
CA GLY A 109 -2.63 -0.84 -4.64
C GLY A 109 -1.62 -0.01 -3.83
N VAL A 110 -1.67 1.30 -4.02
CA VAL A 110 -0.85 2.30 -3.29
C VAL A 110 -1.01 2.18 -1.78
N ARG A 111 -2.25 2.01 -1.29
CA ARG A 111 -2.58 1.85 0.13
C ARG A 111 -1.80 0.71 0.80
N TYR A 112 -1.56 -0.38 0.08
CA TYR A 112 -0.78 -1.52 0.57
C TYR A 112 0.66 -1.11 0.88
N VAL A 113 1.32 -0.43 -0.06
CA VAL A 113 2.73 -0.01 0.09
C VAL A 113 2.87 1.10 1.13
N ILE A 114 1.94 2.05 1.20
CA ILE A 114 1.88 3.06 2.26
C ILE A 114 1.80 2.39 3.64
N THR A 115 0.89 1.42 3.78
CA THR A 115 0.71 0.69 5.04
C THR A 115 1.98 -0.07 5.42
N LEU A 116 2.61 -0.77 4.47
CA LEU A 116 3.87 -1.46 4.73
C LEU A 116 4.97 -0.49 5.19
N ALA A 117 5.15 0.64 4.52
CA ALA A 117 6.17 1.64 4.88
C ALA A 117 6.02 2.10 6.34
N LEU A 118 4.79 2.28 6.82
CA LEU A 118 4.55 2.66 8.22
C LEU A 118 4.75 1.47 9.18
N VAL A 119 4.32 0.28 8.81
CA VAL A 119 4.47 -0.93 9.66
C VAL A 119 5.95 -1.28 9.84
N GLU A 120 6.79 -1.14 8.82
CA GLU A 120 8.23 -1.40 8.91
C GLU A 120 8.94 -0.55 9.96
N HIS A 121 8.43 0.65 10.21
CA HIS A 121 8.97 1.58 11.20
C HIS A 121 8.15 1.65 12.48
N THR A 122 7.08 0.85 12.60
CA THR A 122 6.27 0.78 13.81
C THR A 122 6.99 -0.05 14.88
N PRO A 123 7.38 0.54 16.03
CA PRO A 123 8.02 -0.21 17.11
C PRO A 123 7.01 -1.15 17.78
N TRP A 124 7.01 -2.43 17.38
CA TRP A 124 6.00 -3.42 17.79
C TRP A 124 5.78 -3.46 19.31
N ARG A 125 6.84 -3.45 20.12
CA ARG A 125 6.71 -3.46 21.59
C ARG A 125 5.90 -2.27 22.09
N ARG A 126 6.15 -1.08 21.56
CA ARG A 126 5.40 0.13 21.92
C ARG A 126 3.95 0.01 21.46
N PHE A 127 3.73 -0.44 20.22
CA PHE A 127 2.40 -0.64 19.63
C PHE A 127 1.53 -1.60 20.46
N PHE A 128 2.08 -2.74 20.88
CA PHE A 128 1.35 -3.72 21.69
C PHE A 128 1.26 -3.35 23.18
N SER A 129 2.13 -2.47 23.67
CA SER A 129 2.07 -1.95 25.04
C SER A 129 1.13 -0.74 25.21
N ALA A 130 0.65 -0.16 24.10
CA ALA A 130 -0.31 0.94 24.13
C ALA A 130 -1.60 0.49 24.83
N THR A 131 -2.05 1.26 25.81
CA THR A 131 -3.21 0.92 26.66
C THR A 131 -4.56 1.06 25.95
N ASN A 132 -4.59 1.78 24.82
CA ASN A 132 -5.78 2.08 24.03
C ASN A 132 -5.39 2.39 22.58
N ASP A 133 -6.39 2.57 21.71
CA ASP A 133 -6.17 2.93 20.30
C ASP A 133 -5.49 4.29 20.16
N GLN A 134 -5.82 5.29 20.99
CA GLN A 134 -5.15 6.60 20.97
C GLN A 134 -3.62 6.50 21.08
N GLY A 135 -3.10 5.58 21.90
CA GLY A 135 -1.66 5.35 22.01
C GLY A 135 -1.04 4.74 20.74
N ARG A 136 -1.80 3.97 19.96
CA ARG A 136 -1.38 3.41 18.67
C ARG A 136 -1.48 4.44 17.55
N GLU A 137 -2.53 5.27 17.58
CA GLU A 137 -2.73 6.40 16.67
C GLU A 137 -1.54 7.36 16.75
N GLU A 138 -1.13 7.72 17.96
CA GLU A 138 0.02 8.61 18.17
C GLU A 138 1.33 8.03 17.58
N ILE A 139 1.50 6.70 17.59
CA ILE A 139 2.67 6.07 16.95
C ILE A 139 2.62 6.30 15.43
N VAL A 140 1.47 6.10 14.80
CA VAL A 140 1.33 6.35 13.35
C VAL A 140 1.53 7.84 13.03
N LEU A 141 0.97 8.74 13.84
CA LEU A 141 1.17 10.18 13.66
C LEU A 141 2.63 10.58 13.80
N GLU A 142 3.37 10.05 14.76
CA GLU A 142 4.82 10.28 14.88
C GLU A 142 5.59 9.86 13.63
N LEU A 143 5.28 8.69 13.06
CA LEU A 143 5.91 8.23 11.82
C LEU A 143 5.59 9.15 10.64
N LEU A 144 4.34 9.58 10.52
CA LEU A 144 3.93 10.53 9.48
C LEU A 144 4.60 11.89 9.67
N ARG A 145 4.69 12.42 10.89
CA ARG A 145 5.45 13.66 11.16
C ARG A 145 6.90 13.53 10.77
N GLU A 146 7.51 12.35 10.93
CA GLU A 146 8.87 12.10 10.47
C GLU A 146 8.98 12.17 8.95
N PHE A 147 8.04 11.57 8.21
CA PHE A 147 7.95 11.77 6.76
C PHE A 147 7.76 13.24 6.38
N GLY A 148 6.89 13.98 7.06
CA GLY A 148 6.64 15.40 6.77
C GLY A 148 7.84 16.29 7.07
N THR A 149 8.64 15.94 8.08
CA THR A 149 9.81 16.72 8.48
C THR A 149 11.05 16.39 7.66
N LYS A 150 11.24 15.12 7.31
CA LYS A 150 12.49 14.62 6.69
C LYS A 150 12.33 14.21 5.22
N TYR A 151 11.11 14.08 4.71
CA TYR A 151 10.78 13.64 3.35
C TYR A 151 11.61 12.41 2.93
N ASP A 152 12.38 12.52 1.84
CA ASP A 152 13.19 11.46 1.26
C ASP A 152 14.37 11.01 2.14
N GLN A 153 14.68 11.74 3.20
CA GLN A 153 15.67 11.37 4.20
C GLN A 153 15.10 10.54 5.35
N ALA A 154 13.76 10.50 5.54
CA ALA A 154 13.15 9.70 6.60
C ALA A 154 13.57 8.23 6.45
N TRP A 155 14.12 7.62 7.50
CA TRP A 155 14.49 6.20 7.52
C TRP A 155 15.47 5.71 6.44
N ARG A 156 16.11 6.64 5.70
CA ARG A 156 16.99 6.32 4.56
C ARG A 156 18.15 5.41 4.92
N THR A 157 18.70 5.62 6.11
CA THR A 157 19.86 4.89 6.65
C THR A 157 19.49 3.90 7.75
N GLU A 158 18.20 3.82 8.11
CA GLU A 158 17.73 2.90 9.13
C GLU A 158 17.98 1.48 8.69
N GLY A 159 18.35 0.61 9.62
CA GLY A 159 18.46 -0.80 9.32
C GLY A 159 18.25 -1.70 10.52
N SER A 160 17.75 -2.89 10.22
CA SER A 160 17.52 -3.93 11.22
C SER A 160 18.81 -4.71 11.51
N PRO A 161 18.87 -5.43 12.66
CA PRO A 161 19.94 -6.36 12.94
C PRO A 161 20.12 -7.47 11.89
N ALA A 162 19.05 -7.81 11.16
CA ALA A 162 19.09 -8.80 10.09
C ALA A 162 19.69 -8.24 8.78
N GLY A 163 19.92 -6.92 8.70
CA GLY A 163 20.51 -6.26 7.53
C GLY A 163 19.50 -5.66 6.56
N ALA A 164 18.22 -5.66 6.91
CA ALA A 164 17.19 -4.91 6.19
C ALA A 164 17.45 -3.41 6.31
N ARG A 165 17.21 -2.62 5.25
CA ARG A 165 17.50 -1.17 5.27
C ARG A 165 16.51 -0.33 4.46
N GLY A 166 16.48 0.96 4.79
CA GLY A 166 15.67 1.97 4.09
C GLY A 166 14.21 1.95 4.54
N VAL A 167 13.39 2.78 3.89
CA VAL A 167 11.97 2.99 4.28
C VAL A 167 11.09 1.74 4.15
N MET A 168 11.47 0.84 3.25
CA MET A 168 10.77 -0.43 3.04
C MET A 168 11.51 -1.61 3.69
N GLN A 169 12.58 -1.36 4.48
CA GLN A 169 13.39 -2.40 5.13
C GLN A 169 13.74 -3.57 4.19
N PHE A 170 14.27 -3.25 3.00
CA PHE A 170 14.64 -4.30 2.05
C PHE A 170 15.95 -4.99 2.47
N MET A 171 15.96 -6.30 2.33
CA MET A 171 17.19 -7.09 2.27
C MET A 171 17.88 -6.87 0.92
N GLU A 172 19.19 -6.62 0.91
CA GLU A 172 19.95 -6.36 -0.32
C GLU A 172 19.82 -7.51 -1.34
N LEU A 173 19.90 -8.77 -0.88
CA LEU A 173 19.71 -9.93 -1.75
C LEU A 173 18.30 -9.98 -2.38
N THR A 174 17.28 -9.60 -1.62
CA THR A 174 15.90 -9.52 -2.15
C THR A 174 15.83 -8.45 -3.22
N TYR A 175 16.40 -7.27 -2.98
CA TYR A 175 16.41 -6.18 -3.94
C TYR A 175 17.13 -6.56 -5.24
N ASN A 176 18.34 -7.13 -5.14
CA ASN A 176 19.13 -7.53 -6.31
C ASN A 176 18.38 -8.55 -7.18
N ARG A 177 17.72 -9.53 -6.56
CA ARG A 177 16.87 -10.49 -7.25
C ARG A 177 15.68 -9.84 -7.98
N LEU A 178 15.12 -8.76 -7.44
CA LEU A 178 14.07 -7.99 -8.14
C LEU A 178 14.64 -7.21 -9.32
N GLN A 179 15.86 -6.69 -9.23
CA GLN A 179 16.53 -6.06 -10.39
C GLN A 179 16.71 -7.06 -11.53
N GLU A 180 17.10 -8.30 -11.21
CA GLU A 180 17.26 -9.39 -12.19
C GLU A 180 15.92 -9.85 -12.77
N ALA A 181 14.87 -9.95 -11.95
CA ALA A 181 13.55 -10.41 -12.39
C ALA A 181 12.79 -9.35 -13.22
N TYR A 182 13.09 -8.07 -13.05
CA TYR A 182 12.42 -6.95 -13.72
C TYR A 182 13.43 -5.94 -14.29
N PRO A 183 14.22 -6.31 -15.30
CA PRO A 183 15.22 -5.41 -15.87
C PRO A 183 14.58 -4.16 -16.48
N GLU A 184 13.37 -4.26 -17.05
CA GLU A 184 12.63 -3.13 -17.62
C GLU A 184 12.18 -2.12 -16.57
N ALA A 185 12.12 -2.53 -15.30
CA ALA A 185 11.84 -1.60 -14.22
C ALA A 185 13.03 -0.67 -13.94
N GLY A 186 14.25 -0.94 -14.44
CA GLY A 186 15.37 0.00 -14.27
C GLY A 186 15.63 0.38 -12.81
N LEU A 187 15.52 -0.58 -11.88
CA LEU A 187 15.84 -0.38 -10.48
C LEU A 187 17.34 -0.05 -10.33
N PRO A 188 17.73 1.06 -9.68
CA PRO A 188 19.14 1.43 -9.55
C PRO A 188 19.88 0.57 -8.52
N GLN A 189 21.18 0.38 -8.68
CA GLN A 189 22.02 -0.33 -7.69
C GLN A 189 21.89 0.33 -6.31
N ARG A 190 21.61 -0.47 -5.28
CA ARG A 190 21.33 0.01 -3.91
C ARG A 190 20.18 1.02 -3.82
N GLY A 191 19.26 1.01 -4.79
CA GLY A 191 18.09 1.87 -4.82
C GLY A 191 17.12 1.64 -3.66
N PHE A 192 17.22 0.52 -2.94
CA PHE A 192 16.43 0.29 -1.72
C PHE A 192 16.68 1.32 -0.60
N LEU A 193 17.79 2.07 -0.66
CA LEU A 193 18.08 3.18 0.24
C LEU A 193 17.43 4.51 -0.20
N GLN A 194 16.64 4.50 -1.28
CA GLN A 194 15.93 5.67 -1.79
C GLN A 194 14.44 5.34 -1.80
N HIS A 195 13.60 6.25 -1.29
CA HIS A 195 12.17 6.01 -1.14
C HIS A 195 11.52 5.55 -2.43
N TYR A 196 11.59 6.37 -3.47
CA TYR A 196 11.02 6.08 -4.78
C TYR A 196 11.43 4.70 -5.33
N ALA A 197 12.73 4.39 -5.38
CA ALA A 197 13.20 3.10 -5.89
C ALA A 197 12.84 1.92 -4.97
N SER A 198 12.74 2.14 -3.66
CA SER A 198 12.28 1.12 -2.71
C SER A 198 10.78 0.84 -2.83
N PHE A 199 9.94 1.86 -3.05
CA PHE A 199 8.50 1.69 -3.28
C PHE A 199 8.22 0.92 -4.58
N ARG A 200 8.97 1.22 -5.65
CA ARG A 200 8.93 0.42 -6.90
C ARG A 200 9.24 -1.04 -6.61
N ALA A 201 10.31 -1.31 -5.86
CA ALA A 201 10.66 -2.67 -5.47
C ALA A 201 9.58 -3.35 -4.61
N ALA A 202 8.83 -2.61 -3.78
CA ALA A 202 7.73 -3.17 -2.99
C ALA A 202 6.59 -3.71 -3.87
N PHE A 203 6.20 -2.97 -4.91
CA PHE A 203 5.23 -3.44 -5.90
C PHE A 203 5.73 -4.69 -6.64
N LEU A 204 6.99 -4.70 -7.06
CA LEU A 204 7.61 -5.84 -7.76
C LEU A 204 7.76 -7.08 -6.87
N LEU A 205 8.08 -6.88 -5.58
CA LEU A 205 8.14 -7.97 -4.61
C LEU A 205 6.74 -8.58 -4.41
N SER A 206 5.71 -7.74 -4.32
CA SER A 206 4.33 -8.22 -4.26
C SER A 206 3.98 -9.07 -5.49
N ASP A 207 4.36 -8.65 -6.71
CA ASP A 207 4.17 -9.50 -7.88
C ASP A 207 4.94 -10.81 -7.79
N GLU A 208 6.16 -10.77 -7.26
CA GLU A 208 6.96 -11.97 -7.06
C GLU A 208 6.31 -13.00 -6.12
N THR A 209 5.61 -12.54 -5.10
CA THR A 209 4.84 -13.43 -4.21
C THR A 209 3.69 -14.13 -4.95
N THR A 210 3.21 -13.60 -6.08
CA THR A 210 2.12 -14.26 -6.83
C THR A 210 2.54 -15.54 -7.53
N ARG A 211 3.85 -15.78 -7.72
CA ARG A 211 4.37 -17.02 -8.32
C ARG A 211 3.83 -18.29 -7.65
N TRP A 212 3.53 -18.22 -6.35
CA TRP A 212 3.01 -19.34 -5.58
C TRP A 212 1.60 -19.75 -6.02
N ARG A 213 0.79 -18.81 -6.49
CA ARG A 213 -0.53 -19.09 -7.07
C ARG A 213 -0.43 -19.95 -8.32
N PHE A 214 0.58 -19.72 -9.15
CA PHE A 214 0.81 -20.52 -10.36
C PHE A 214 1.36 -21.91 -10.07
N ARG A 215 2.00 -22.10 -8.91
CA ARG A 215 2.51 -23.40 -8.49
C ARG A 215 1.41 -24.34 -8.00
N ASN A 216 0.38 -23.82 -7.31
CA ASN A 216 -0.71 -24.62 -6.75
C ASN A 216 -2.07 -23.92 -6.94
N PRO A 217 -2.60 -23.79 -8.16
CA PRO A 217 -3.79 -22.99 -8.44
C PRO A 217 -4.99 -23.33 -7.56
N THR A 218 -5.24 -24.62 -7.33
CA THR A 218 -6.37 -25.11 -6.52
C THR A 218 -6.36 -24.56 -5.09
N ALA A 219 -5.19 -24.42 -4.46
CA ALA A 219 -5.09 -23.85 -3.11
C ALA A 219 -5.49 -22.36 -3.07
N TYR A 220 -5.36 -21.64 -4.20
CA TYR A 220 -5.64 -20.20 -4.28
C TYR A 220 -6.95 -19.86 -4.99
N GLU A 221 -7.70 -20.84 -5.49
CA GLU A 221 -9.01 -20.62 -6.12
C GLU A 221 -10.05 -20.11 -5.12
N GLN A 222 -9.95 -20.51 -3.85
CA GLN A 222 -10.93 -20.21 -2.82
C GLN A 222 -10.48 -19.14 -1.80
N ILE A 223 -9.29 -18.57 -1.99
CA ILE A 223 -8.78 -17.58 -1.05
C ILE A 223 -9.55 -16.27 -1.17
N SER A 224 -9.97 -15.71 -0.03
CA SER A 224 -10.58 -14.38 0.01
C SER A 224 -9.59 -13.30 -0.44
N ASP A 225 -10.09 -12.16 -0.93
CA ASP A 225 -9.22 -11.03 -1.28
C ASP A 225 -8.42 -10.53 -0.07
N GLN A 226 -9.06 -10.52 1.10
CA GLN A 226 -8.41 -10.15 2.37
C GLN A 226 -7.28 -11.12 2.73
N ASP A 227 -7.53 -12.44 2.69
CA ASP A 227 -6.47 -13.41 2.98
C ASP A 227 -5.38 -13.40 1.92
N SER A 228 -5.73 -13.12 0.67
CA SER A 228 -4.74 -12.90 -0.38
C SER A 228 -3.85 -11.70 -0.07
N GLU A 229 -4.40 -10.59 0.41
CA GLU A 229 -3.60 -9.44 0.83
C GLU A 229 -2.68 -9.83 1.99
N LEU A 230 -3.24 -10.46 3.03
CA LEU A 230 -2.48 -10.87 4.22
C LEU A 230 -1.38 -11.90 3.92
N LEU A 231 -1.58 -12.81 2.96
CA LEU A 231 -0.51 -13.70 2.51
C LEU A 231 0.67 -12.93 1.90
N ARG A 232 0.40 -11.86 1.14
CA ARG A 232 1.46 -11.01 0.59
C ARG A 232 2.18 -10.26 1.70
N VAL A 233 1.43 -9.68 2.64
CA VAL A 233 2.00 -9.00 3.83
C VAL A 233 2.89 -9.95 4.64
N ALA A 234 2.41 -11.16 4.95
CA ALA A 234 3.21 -12.15 5.66
C ALA A 234 4.45 -12.56 4.87
N SER A 235 4.32 -12.75 3.55
CA SER A 235 5.42 -13.13 2.67
C SER A 235 6.49 -12.05 2.56
N TYR A 236 6.08 -10.79 2.64
CA TYR A 236 6.97 -9.63 2.73
C TYR A 236 7.86 -9.75 3.98
N ASN A 237 7.26 -10.07 5.14
CA ASN A 237 7.97 -10.12 6.42
C ASN A 237 8.83 -11.40 6.63
N CYS A 238 8.34 -12.62 6.32
CA CYS A 238 9.01 -13.87 6.76
C CYS A 238 9.28 -14.92 5.68
N SER A 239 9.45 -14.50 4.42
CA SER A 239 9.63 -15.33 3.22
C SER A 239 8.35 -15.96 2.67
N GLY A 240 8.08 -15.67 1.40
CA GLY A 240 6.97 -16.30 0.67
C GLY A 240 7.05 -17.82 0.59
N SER A 241 8.25 -18.43 0.57
CA SER A 241 8.33 -19.90 0.56
C SER A 241 7.84 -20.53 1.86
N PHE A 242 8.05 -19.86 2.99
CA PHE A 242 7.51 -20.32 4.26
C PHE A 242 5.99 -20.09 4.29
N VAL A 243 5.54 -18.88 4.00
CA VAL A 243 4.13 -18.49 4.11
C VAL A 243 3.24 -19.29 3.16
N HIS A 244 3.60 -19.38 1.89
CA HIS A 244 2.76 -20.04 0.91
C HIS A 244 2.81 -21.56 1.03
N TRP A 245 4.01 -22.15 1.06
CA TRP A 245 4.12 -23.61 1.02
C TRP A 245 4.00 -24.27 2.41
N ARG A 246 4.64 -23.70 3.45
CA ARG A 246 4.70 -24.35 4.77
C ARG A 246 3.54 -23.97 5.68
N ALA A 247 2.97 -22.78 5.50
CA ALA A 247 1.81 -22.33 6.27
C ALA A 247 0.51 -22.50 5.48
N PHE A 248 0.32 -21.77 4.38
CA PHE A 248 -0.96 -21.71 3.67
C PHE A 248 -1.38 -23.04 3.05
N GLU A 249 -0.56 -23.61 2.15
CA GLU A 249 -0.92 -24.85 1.45
C GLU A 249 -1.08 -26.05 2.40
N LYS A 250 -0.42 -26.02 3.56
CA LYS A 250 -0.47 -27.13 4.53
C LYS A 250 -1.59 -26.99 5.56
N TYR A 251 -1.91 -25.78 6.00
CA TYR A 251 -2.83 -25.54 7.11
C TYR A 251 -4.12 -24.79 6.69
N ASN A 252 -4.25 -24.43 5.41
CA ASN A 252 -5.41 -23.75 4.84
C ASN A 252 -5.85 -22.57 5.73
N ASP A 253 -7.10 -22.54 6.20
CA ASP A 253 -7.67 -21.45 7.02
C ASP A 253 -6.89 -21.16 8.32
N ASP A 254 -6.14 -22.14 8.85
CA ASP A 254 -5.36 -22.00 10.07
C ASP A 254 -3.93 -21.47 9.85
N TRP A 255 -3.56 -21.11 8.61
CA TRP A 255 -2.19 -20.74 8.25
C TRP A 255 -1.59 -19.62 9.10
N LYS A 256 -2.39 -18.66 9.55
CA LYS A 256 -1.94 -17.54 10.40
C LYS A 256 -1.42 -18.03 11.75
N LYS A 257 -1.96 -19.13 12.29
CA LYS A 257 -1.59 -19.68 13.61
C LYS A 257 -0.19 -20.30 13.62
N VAL A 258 0.31 -20.73 12.46
CA VAL A 258 1.63 -21.39 12.33
C VAL A 258 2.74 -20.45 11.89
N LEU A 259 2.43 -19.17 11.63
CA LEU A 259 3.43 -18.15 11.33
C LEU A 259 4.31 -17.88 12.55
N PRO A 260 5.56 -17.41 12.37
CA PRO A 260 6.38 -16.89 13.45
C PRO A 260 5.68 -15.77 14.23
N ASP A 261 5.97 -15.65 15.52
CA ASP A 261 5.36 -14.63 16.40
C ASP A 261 5.53 -13.21 15.85
N GLU A 262 6.72 -12.90 15.36
CA GLU A 262 7.03 -11.60 14.72
C GLU A 262 6.09 -11.31 13.54
N THR A 263 5.86 -12.29 12.68
CA THR A 263 4.98 -12.15 11.51
C THR A 263 3.51 -12.03 11.90
N ARG A 264 3.06 -12.76 12.93
CA ARG A 264 1.69 -12.59 13.43
C ARG A 264 1.47 -11.18 13.98
N ASN A 265 2.43 -10.67 14.74
CA ASN A 265 2.42 -9.30 15.23
C ASN A 265 2.46 -8.29 14.07
N TYR A 266 3.26 -8.55 13.05
CA TYR A 266 3.33 -7.73 11.83
C TYR A 266 1.98 -7.65 11.10
N LEU A 267 1.27 -8.79 10.97
CA LEU A 267 -0.07 -8.81 10.38
C LEU A 267 -1.09 -8.01 11.19
N GLU A 268 -1.04 -8.09 12.53
CA GLU A 268 -1.94 -7.32 13.39
C GLU A 268 -1.68 -5.81 13.27
N MET A 269 -0.41 -5.39 13.30
CA MET A 269 -0.03 -3.99 13.05
C MET A 269 -0.50 -3.54 11.67
N TYR A 270 -0.27 -4.34 10.63
CA TYR A 270 -0.71 -4.02 9.27
C TYR A 270 -2.22 -3.81 9.17
N VAL A 271 -3.03 -4.73 9.69
CA VAL A 271 -4.49 -4.60 9.66
C VAL A 271 -4.95 -3.35 10.41
N TRP A 272 -4.37 -3.10 11.58
CA TRP A 272 -4.72 -1.93 12.39
C TRP A 272 -4.36 -0.62 11.67
N VAL A 273 -3.12 -0.47 11.19
CA VAL A 273 -2.66 0.74 10.47
C VAL A 273 -3.48 0.94 9.20
N ARG A 274 -3.74 -0.13 8.43
CA ARG A 274 -4.56 -0.07 7.22
C ARG A 274 -5.96 0.43 7.52
N ASN A 275 -6.61 -0.07 8.56
CA ASN A 275 -7.97 0.33 8.91
C ASN A 275 -8.04 1.72 9.52
N TYR A 276 -7.01 2.14 10.25
CA TYR A 276 -6.89 3.49 10.79
C TYR A 276 -6.76 4.53 9.68
N LEU A 277 -5.90 4.27 8.69
CA LEU A 277 -5.66 5.20 7.59
C LEU A 277 -6.67 5.08 6.46
N PHE A 278 -7.21 3.89 6.22
CA PHE A 278 -8.09 3.58 5.09
C PHE A 278 -9.29 2.74 5.57
N PRO A 279 -10.17 3.31 6.43
CA PRO A 279 -11.35 2.62 6.91
C PRO A 279 -12.20 2.12 5.73
N PRO A 280 -12.78 0.91 5.83
CA PRO A 280 -13.67 0.40 4.82
C PRO A 280 -14.88 1.34 4.65
N THR A 281 -15.24 1.63 3.40
CA THR A 281 -16.46 2.39 3.09
C THR A 281 -17.67 1.55 3.49
N THR A 282 -18.47 2.07 4.43
CA THR A 282 -19.73 1.46 4.91
C THR A 282 -20.86 1.62 3.91
#